data_AF-A0A2L1KSC2-F1
#
_entry.id   AF-A0A2L1KSC2-F1
#
_cell.length_a   1.000
_cell.length_b   1.000
_cell.length_c   1.000
_cell.angle_alpha   90.00
_cell.angle_beta   90.00
_cell.angle_gamma   90.00
#
_symmetry.space_group_name_H-M   'P 1'
#
loop_
_entity.id
_entity.type
_entity.pdbx_description
1 polymer ?
#
loop_
_entity_poly.entity_id
_entity_poly.type
_entity_poly.pdbx_seq_one_letter_code
_entity_poly.pdbx_strand_id
1 'polypeptide(L)'
;MTPEILKREVSDIFDNFTGIRIIFVVKIEDSYSLKLSKIEAGALPKIVEGFKRKIEEDMIENDDLTIPLLSNFDDRKNALFKFDYEEQPKEFGFIKSATAIPPNSQDFYDLRNKFTDVKGIIIQLRGNNKCLSLYKNKTNLTVFEQSRKLFNLIPDSDGYLKELPNQVFRLDYNYDLALLENDFLIKNQKTLEVTMQFHQVIEAQATVALESLRSSSLIDDLSHLEKSAKEISFSRKLAKISKHSPVLGKIDVPVIIHYVSHHTYLSTVLIVSEDGRKLIIKTKESQKHFIKLLSDDYLESPLTKILYDSLAKDELKTN
;
A
#
# COMPACT_ATOMS: atom_id res chain seq x y z
N MET A 1 6.92 -1.56 -11.71
CA MET A 1 6.02 -1.07 -12.75
C MET A 1 6.07 0.44 -12.78
N THR A 2 6.13 1.07 -13.95
CA THR A 2 5.99 2.53 -14.13
C THR A 2 4.54 2.88 -14.52
N PRO A 3 4.11 4.14 -14.45
CA PRO A 3 2.78 4.56 -14.91
C PRO A 3 2.50 4.15 -16.36
N GLU A 4 3.45 4.31 -17.26
CA GLU A 4 3.29 3.98 -18.69
C GLU A 4 3.09 2.48 -18.90
N ILE A 5 3.84 1.65 -18.17
CA ILE A 5 3.67 0.20 -18.18
C ILE A 5 2.27 -0.14 -17.64
N LEU A 6 1.88 0.41 -16.49
CA LEU A 6 0.55 0.17 -15.92
C LEU A 6 -0.56 0.52 -16.91
N LYS A 7 -0.51 1.72 -17.51
CA LYS A 7 -1.48 2.19 -18.50
C LYS A 7 -1.61 1.23 -19.67
N ARG A 8 -0.48 0.80 -20.23
CA ARG A 8 -0.44 -0.15 -21.34
C ARG A 8 -1.03 -1.50 -20.96
N GLU A 9 -0.62 -2.06 -19.83
CA GLU A 9 -1.08 -3.38 -19.37
C GLU A 9 -2.59 -3.39 -19.06
N VAL A 10 -3.10 -2.33 -18.43
CA VAL A 10 -4.54 -2.20 -18.14
C VAL A 10 -5.36 -2.00 -19.42
N SER A 11 -4.87 -1.18 -20.35
CA SER A 11 -5.53 -0.97 -21.65
C SER A 11 -5.62 -2.27 -22.44
N ASP A 12 -4.54 -3.05 -22.48
CA ASP A 12 -4.50 -4.36 -23.14
C ASP A 12 -5.52 -5.37 -22.55
N ILE A 13 -5.72 -5.36 -21.22
CA ILE A 13 -6.78 -6.14 -20.57
C ILE A 13 -8.17 -5.67 -21.01
N PHE A 14 -8.37 -4.37 -21.21
CA PHE A 14 -9.68 -3.81 -21.56
C PHE A 14 -10.05 -3.99 -23.02
N ASP A 15 -9.07 -3.87 -23.93
CA ASP A 15 -9.22 -4.09 -25.37
C ASP A 15 -9.52 -5.55 -25.68
N ASN A 16 -8.89 -6.48 -24.93
CA ASN A 16 -9.05 -7.92 -25.08
C ASN A 16 -9.88 -8.53 -23.95
N PHE A 17 -10.89 -7.81 -23.48
CA PHE A 17 -11.66 -8.19 -22.28
C PHE A 17 -12.42 -9.51 -22.47
N THR A 18 -12.23 -10.42 -21.51
CA THR A 18 -12.83 -11.78 -21.53
C THR A 18 -13.84 -12.00 -20.42
N GLY A 19 -13.78 -11.23 -19.33
CA GLY A 19 -14.79 -11.35 -18.28
C GLY A 19 -14.44 -10.69 -16.95
N ILE A 20 -15.47 -10.62 -16.12
CA ILE A 20 -15.39 -10.15 -14.73
C ILE A 20 -15.72 -11.30 -13.78
N ARG A 21 -15.10 -11.30 -12.61
CA ARG A 21 -15.49 -12.17 -11.49
C ARG A 21 -15.45 -11.40 -10.18
N ILE A 22 -16.48 -11.56 -9.37
CA ILE A 22 -16.54 -10.99 -8.02
C ILE A 22 -16.47 -12.14 -7.00
N ILE A 23 -15.59 -11.99 -6.02
CA ILE A 23 -15.23 -13.01 -5.04
C ILE A 23 -15.28 -12.36 -3.66
N PHE A 24 -15.90 -13.03 -2.71
CA PHE A 24 -15.92 -12.62 -1.32
C PHE A 24 -14.81 -13.32 -0.54
N VAL A 25 -14.09 -12.53 0.25
CA VAL A 25 -13.18 -13.03 1.29
C VAL A 25 -14.01 -13.24 2.54
N VAL A 26 -14.23 -14.50 2.92
CA VAL A 26 -15.13 -14.90 4.00
C VAL A 26 -14.31 -15.41 5.18
N LYS A 27 -14.50 -14.82 6.35
CA LYS A 27 -13.84 -15.28 7.59
C LYS A 27 -14.57 -16.50 8.14
N ILE A 28 -13.84 -17.60 8.32
CA ILE A 28 -14.31 -18.83 8.96
C ILE A 28 -13.39 -19.09 10.15
N GLU A 29 -13.92 -18.90 11.36
CA GLU A 29 -13.15 -18.97 12.61
C GLU A 29 -11.89 -18.07 12.54
N ASP A 30 -10.69 -18.65 12.61
CA ASP A 30 -9.41 -17.94 12.51
C ASP A 30 -8.78 -17.99 11.11
N SER A 31 -9.54 -18.45 10.11
CA SER A 31 -9.12 -18.59 8.72
C SER A 31 -9.97 -17.75 7.76
N TYR A 32 -9.52 -17.68 6.50
CA TYR A 32 -10.27 -17.04 5.41
C TYR A 32 -10.50 -18.03 4.28
N SER A 33 -11.67 -17.95 3.66
CA SER A 33 -12.04 -18.69 2.46
C SER A 33 -12.47 -17.73 1.35
N LEU A 34 -12.32 -18.17 0.09
CA LEU A 34 -12.72 -17.41 -1.09
C LEU A 34 -14.00 -18.01 -1.64
N LYS A 35 -15.06 -17.21 -1.71
CA LYS A 35 -16.38 -17.65 -2.21
C LYS A 35 -16.83 -16.79 -3.39
N LEU A 36 -17.30 -17.42 -4.47
CA LEU A 36 -17.81 -16.73 -5.65
C LEU A 36 -19.14 -16.03 -5.37
N SER A 37 -19.32 -14.82 -5.88
CA SER A 37 -20.62 -14.14 -5.82
C SER A 37 -21.60 -14.73 -6.84
N LYS A 38 -22.88 -14.90 -6.46
CA LYS A 38 -23.97 -15.24 -7.38
C LYS A 38 -24.66 -13.98 -7.91
N ILE A 39 -23.99 -13.25 -8.80
CA ILE A 39 -24.56 -12.07 -9.44
C ILE A 39 -25.31 -12.49 -10.71
N GLU A 40 -26.50 -11.93 -10.89
CA GLU A 40 -27.31 -12.15 -12.09
C GLU A 40 -26.59 -11.66 -13.35
N ALA A 41 -26.66 -12.45 -14.43
CA ALA A 41 -25.95 -12.16 -15.68
C ALA A 41 -26.31 -10.78 -16.28
N GLY A 42 -27.58 -10.35 -16.16
CA GLY A 42 -28.04 -9.05 -16.66
C GLY A 42 -27.44 -7.84 -15.94
N ALA A 43 -26.94 -8.01 -14.71
CA ALA A 43 -26.30 -6.94 -13.95
C ALA A 43 -24.80 -6.78 -14.29
N LEU A 44 -24.15 -7.83 -14.78
CA LEU A 44 -22.71 -7.85 -15.03
C LEU A 44 -22.24 -6.75 -16.00
N PRO A 45 -22.90 -6.47 -17.14
CA PRO A 45 -22.45 -5.42 -18.05
C PRO A 45 -22.30 -4.05 -17.39
N LYS A 46 -23.27 -3.65 -16.55
CA LYS A 46 -23.22 -2.37 -15.81
C LYS A 46 -22.10 -2.35 -14.78
N ILE A 47 -21.85 -3.47 -14.11
CA ILE A 47 -20.75 -3.60 -13.15
C ILE A 47 -19.40 -3.47 -13.87
N VAL A 48 -19.25 -4.13 -15.03
CA VAL A 48 -18.03 -4.03 -15.86
C VAL A 48 -17.80 -2.58 -16.28
N GLU A 49 -18.81 -1.91 -16.83
CA GLU A 49 -18.71 -0.51 -17.26
C GLU A 49 -18.29 0.40 -16.09
N GLY A 50 -18.90 0.23 -14.92
CA GLY A 50 -18.57 1.04 -13.75
C GLY A 50 -17.14 0.87 -13.25
N PHE A 51 -16.63 -0.36 -13.20
CA PHE A 51 -15.23 -0.60 -12.83
C PHE A 51 -14.26 -0.15 -13.93
N LYS A 52 -14.54 -0.42 -15.20
CA LYS A 52 -13.69 0.03 -16.32
C LYS A 52 -13.53 1.55 -16.29
N ARG A 53 -14.64 2.30 -16.19
CA ARG A 53 -14.60 3.76 -16.07
C ARG A 53 -13.79 4.22 -14.87
N LYS A 54 -13.99 3.60 -13.70
CA LYS A 54 -13.24 4.00 -12.51
C LYS A 54 -11.74 3.76 -12.64
N ILE A 55 -11.36 2.67 -13.29
CA ILE A 55 -9.95 2.33 -13.54
C ILE A 55 -9.36 3.24 -14.62
N GLU A 56 -10.12 3.58 -15.66
CA GLU A 56 -9.72 4.55 -16.69
C GLU A 56 -9.40 5.90 -16.04
N GLU A 57 -10.32 6.43 -15.23
CA GLU A 57 -10.12 7.68 -14.47
C GLU A 57 -8.87 7.63 -13.58
N ASP A 58 -8.68 6.54 -12.83
CA ASP A 58 -7.61 6.45 -11.84
C ASP A 58 -6.23 6.15 -12.46
N MET A 59 -6.19 5.31 -13.51
CA MET A 59 -4.96 4.69 -14.02
C MET A 59 -4.58 5.15 -15.43
N ILE A 60 -5.54 5.36 -16.35
CA ILE A 60 -5.29 5.59 -17.77
C ILE A 60 -5.30 7.08 -18.12
N GLU A 61 -6.41 7.74 -17.82
CA GLU A 61 -6.67 9.16 -18.12
C GLU A 61 -5.96 10.11 -17.16
N ASN A 62 -5.37 9.58 -16.08
CA ASN A 62 -4.62 10.35 -15.10
C ASN A 62 -3.19 10.57 -15.59
N ASP A 63 -2.94 11.73 -16.21
CA ASP A 63 -1.61 12.11 -16.70
C ASP A 63 -0.62 12.44 -15.56
N ASP A 64 -1.14 12.80 -14.39
CA ASP A 64 -0.34 13.09 -13.18
C ASP A 64 -0.10 11.84 -12.32
N LEU A 65 -0.48 10.65 -12.79
CA LEU A 65 -0.34 9.41 -12.03
C LEU A 65 1.14 9.09 -11.77
N THR A 66 1.46 8.90 -10.50
CA THR A 66 2.76 8.40 -10.06
C THR A 66 2.63 7.03 -9.39
N ILE A 67 3.70 6.22 -9.48
CA ILE A 67 3.78 4.91 -8.82
C ILE A 67 5.06 4.87 -7.95
N PRO A 68 5.15 5.69 -6.89
CA PRO A 68 6.26 5.63 -5.96
C PRO A 68 6.22 4.32 -5.15
N LEU A 69 7.36 3.96 -4.56
CA LEU A 69 7.41 2.86 -3.59
C LEU A 69 6.64 3.23 -2.32
N LEU A 70 5.97 2.26 -1.70
CA LEU A 70 5.22 2.46 -0.46
C LEU A 70 6.14 2.85 0.71
N SER A 71 7.40 2.39 0.74
CA SER A 71 8.38 2.89 1.72
C SER A 71 8.62 4.40 1.61
N ASN A 72 8.42 4.98 0.43
CA ASN A 72 8.57 6.41 0.14
C ASN A 72 7.22 7.13 0.17
N PHE A 73 6.29 6.64 0.99
CA PHE A 73 4.98 7.24 1.13
C PHE A 73 5.08 8.74 1.47
N ASP A 74 4.29 9.53 0.76
CA ASP A 74 4.02 10.94 1.02
C ASP A 74 2.52 11.24 0.76
N ASP A 75 2.09 12.47 1.05
CA ASP A 75 0.67 12.84 0.96
C ASP A 75 0.22 13.25 -0.47
N ARG A 76 0.94 12.86 -1.53
CA ARG A 76 0.54 13.18 -2.91
C ARG A 76 -0.76 12.44 -3.26
N LYS A 77 -1.67 13.14 -3.94
CA LYS A 77 -3.02 12.63 -4.23
C LYS A 77 -3.09 11.67 -5.42
N ASN A 78 -2.26 11.91 -6.45
CA ASN A 78 -2.29 11.17 -7.71
C ASN A 78 -1.24 10.04 -7.69
N ALA A 79 -1.30 9.17 -6.67
CA ALA A 79 -0.37 8.08 -6.51
C ALA A 79 -1.04 6.73 -6.25
N LEU A 80 -0.48 5.70 -6.88
CA LEU A 80 -0.69 4.31 -6.52
C LEU A 80 0.63 3.77 -5.98
N PHE A 81 0.74 3.63 -4.67
CA PHE A 81 2.00 3.24 -4.05
C PHE A 81 2.31 1.77 -4.32
N LYS A 82 3.44 1.48 -4.97
CA LYS A 82 3.89 0.11 -5.18
C LYS A 82 4.38 -0.49 -3.87
N PHE A 83 3.77 -1.60 -3.46
CA PHE A 83 4.21 -2.34 -2.29
C PHE A 83 5.62 -2.91 -2.49
N ASP A 84 6.49 -2.66 -1.52
CA ASP A 84 7.92 -2.92 -1.63
C ASP A 84 8.53 -3.52 -0.36
N TYR A 85 7.73 -4.02 0.58
CA TYR A 85 8.24 -4.73 1.76
C TYR A 85 8.41 -6.23 1.48
N GLU A 86 9.32 -6.89 2.18
CA GLU A 86 9.57 -8.34 2.02
C GLU A 86 8.42 -9.16 2.60
N GLU A 87 8.05 -8.87 3.85
CA GLU A 87 6.86 -9.44 4.47
C GLU A 87 5.61 -8.79 3.89
N GLN A 88 4.60 -9.61 3.62
CA GLN A 88 3.33 -9.17 3.06
C GLN A 88 2.20 -9.38 4.06
N PRO A 89 1.20 -8.48 4.11
CA PRO A 89 -0.02 -8.75 4.87
C PRO A 89 -0.65 -10.06 4.42
N LYS A 90 -1.24 -10.80 5.37
CA LYS A 90 -1.85 -12.12 5.10
C LYS A 90 -2.91 -12.02 4.00
N GLU A 91 -3.59 -10.89 3.92
CA GLU A 91 -4.63 -10.59 2.94
C GLU A 91 -4.14 -10.67 1.49
N PHE A 92 -2.87 -10.36 1.23
CA PHE A 92 -2.28 -10.44 -0.10
C PHE A 92 -2.28 -11.88 -0.60
N GLY A 93 -2.15 -12.86 0.30
CA GLY A 93 -2.25 -14.28 -0.02
C GLY A 93 -3.59 -14.66 -0.63
N PHE A 94 -4.70 -14.11 -0.11
CA PHE A 94 -6.04 -14.39 -0.65
C PHE A 94 -6.28 -13.68 -1.98
N ILE A 95 -5.76 -12.46 -2.16
CA ILE A 95 -5.84 -11.75 -3.45
C ILE A 95 -5.09 -12.51 -4.54
N LYS A 96 -3.89 -13.02 -4.25
CA LYS A 96 -3.15 -13.90 -5.17
C LYS A 96 -3.88 -15.21 -5.42
N SER A 97 -4.34 -15.89 -4.37
CA SER A 97 -5.02 -17.18 -4.50
C SER A 97 -6.31 -17.08 -5.33
N ALA A 98 -6.98 -15.94 -5.27
CA ALA A 98 -8.16 -15.68 -6.09
C ALA A 98 -7.86 -15.75 -7.59
N THR A 99 -6.66 -15.42 -8.05
CA THR A 99 -6.31 -15.45 -9.49
C THR A 99 -6.26 -16.88 -10.02
N ALA A 100 -5.96 -17.85 -9.15
CA ALA A 100 -5.86 -19.28 -9.45
C ALA A 100 -7.21 -20.02 -9.40
N ILE A 101 -8.31 -19.36 -9.01
CA ILE A 101 -9.63 -20.01 -9.00
C ILE A 101 -10.04 -20.40 -10.44
N PRO A 102 -10.36 -21.68 -10.70
CA PRO A 102 -10.74 -22.15 -12.03
C PRO A 102 -11.98 -21.43 -12.60
N PRO A 103 -12.07 -21.23 -13.93
CA PRO A 103 -13.25 -20.67 -14.61
C PRO A 103 -14.57 -21.34 -14.28
N ASN A 104 -14.56 -22.65 -14.09
CA ASN A 104 -15.71 -23.49 -13.83
C ASN A 104 -15.97 -23.75 -12.33
N SER A 105 -15.28 -23.06 -11.42
CA SER A 105 -15.52 -23.21 -9.98
C SER A 105 -16.97 -22.84 -9.64
N GLN A 106 -17.58 -23.63 -8.76
CA GLN A 106 -18.94 -23.43 -8.25
C GLN A 106 -18.96 -23.22 -6.74
N ASP A 107 -17.83 -22.87 -6.14
CA ASP A 107 -17.76 -22.59 -4.71
C ASP A 107 -18.34 -21.21 -4.39
N PHE A 108 -19.67 -21.15 -4.40
CA PHE A 108 -20.42 -19.92 -4.23
C PHE A 108 -20.63 -19.58 -2.76
N TYR A 109 -20.76 -18.28 -2.50
CA TYR A 109 -21.13 -17.78 -1.19
C TYR A 109 -22.57 -18.14 -0.82
N ASP A 110 -22.79 -18.51 0.43
CA ASP A 110 -24.12 -18.78 0.97
C ASP A 110 -24.78 -17.49 1.47
N LEU A 111 -25.77 -17.00 0.72
CA LEU A 111 -26.49 -15.78 1.05
C LEU A 111 -27.25 -15.86 2.39
N ARG A 112 -27.47 -17.06 2.94
CA ARG A 112 -28.05 -17.24 4.30
C ARG A 112 -27.15 -16.65 5.39
N ASN A 113 -25.84 -16.51 5.13
CA ASN A 113 -24.88 -15.91 6.06
C ASN A 113 -24.95 -14.38 6.11
N LYS A 114 -25.80 -13.74 5.27
CA LYS A 114 -26.14 -12.32 5.39
C LYS A 114 -24.92 -11.39 5.36
N PHE A 115 -23.87 -11.78 4.63
CA PHE A 115 -22.63 -11.01 4.46
C PHE A 115 -21.91 -10.61 5.77
N THR A 116 -22.26 -11.24 6.89
CA THR A 116 -21.71 -10.92 8.23
C THR A 116 -20.27 -11.41 8.39
N ASP A 117 -19.98 -12.53 7.75
CA ASP A 117 -18.70 -13.23 7.67
C ASP A 117 -17.79 -12.70 6.55
N VAL A 118 -18.33 -11.99 5.56
CA VAL A 118 -17.54 -11.34 4.50
C VAL A 118 -16.68 -10.23 5.11
N LYS A 119 -15.39 -10.20 4.77
CA LYS A 119 -14.42 -9.18 5.20
C LYS A 119 -13.91 -8.31 4.06
N GLY A 120 -13.89 -8.84 2.84
CA GLY A 120 -13.43 -8.10 1.68
C GLY A 120 -14.05 -8.63 0.39
N ILE A 121 -13.88 -7.86 -0.66
CA ILE A 121 -14.39 -8.15 -2.00
C ILE A 121 -13.19 -8.06 -2.95
N ILE A 122 -13.01 -9.10 -3.75
CA ILE A 122 -12.03 -9.14 -4.83
C ILE A 122 -12.80 -9.07 -6.15
N ILE A 123 -12.42 -8.12 -7.00
CA ILE A 123 -12.98 -7.92 -8.34
C ILE A 123 -11.89 -8.22 -9.35
N GLN A 124 -12.08 -9.24 -10.18
CA GLN A 124 -11.14 -9.63 -11.20
C GLN A 124 -11.66 -9.23 -12.57
N LEU A 125 -10.85 -8.46 -13.30
CA LEU A 125 -11.07 -8.10 -14.69
C LEU A 125 -10.01 -8.81 -15.51
N ARG A 126 -10.43 -9.63 -16.48
CA ARG A 126 -9.53 -10.49 -17.26
C ARG A 126 -9.58 -10.13 -18.72
N GLY A 127 -8.42 -10.18 -19.37
CA GLY A 127 -8.26 -9.93 -20.80
C GLY A 127 -6.82 -10.19 -21.24
N ASN A 128 -6.62 -10.62 -22.48
CA ASN A 128 -5.32 -11.03 -23.02
C ASN A 128 -4.51 -11.97 -22.09
N ASN A 129 -5.14 -13.00 -21.50
CA ASN A 129 -4.55 -13.91 -20.51
C ASN A 129 -3.98 -13.24 -19.23
N LYS A 130 -4.25 -11.95 -19.02
CA LYS A 130 -3.89 -11.20 -17.82
C LYS A 130 -5.10 -11.00 -16.91
N CYS A 131 -4.84 -10.68 -15.65
CA CYS A 131 -5.85 -10.47 -14.63
C CYS A 131 -5.48 -9.25 -13.80
N LEU A 132 -6.31 -8.21 -13.88
CA LEU A 132 -6.30 -7.10 -12.92
C LEU A 132 -7.22 -7.49 -11.76
N SER A 133 -6.65 -7.67 -10.57
CA SER A 133 -7.41 -8.00 -9.37
C SER A 133 -7.47 -6.80 -8.44
N LEU A 134 -8.66 -6.23 -8.28
CA LEU A 134 -8.93 -5.17 -7.32
C LEU A 134 -9.39 -5.76 -6.00
N TYR A 135 -8.93 -5.20 -4.89
CA TYR A 135 -9.43 -5.52 -3.56
C TYR A 135 -10.14 -4.30 -2.96
N LYS A 136 -11.27 -4.56 -2.32
CA LYS A 136 -12.04 -3.59 -1.55
C LYS A 136 -12.37 -4.17 -0.18
N ASN A 137 -12.05 -3.43 0.88
CA ASN A 137 -12.48 -3.78 2.22
C ASN A 137 -14.01 -3.66 2.35
N LYS A 138 -14.65 -4.61 3.04
CA LYS A 138 -16.08 -4.49 3.35
C LYS A 138 -16.27 -3.42 4.43
N THR A 139 -17.16 -2.46 4.16
CA THR A 139 -17.57 -1.45 5.13
C THR A 139 -19.03 -1.63 5.50
N ASN A 140 -19.50 -0.88 6.50
CA ASN A 140 -20.92 -0.86 6.86
C ASN A 140 -21.81 -0.34 5.71
N LEU A 141 -21.25 0.41 4.76
CA LEU A 141 -21.97 0.90 3.58
C LEU A 141 -22.14 -0.16 2.49
N THR A 142 -21.42 -1.28 2.59
CA THR A 142 -21.46 -2.38 1.63
C THR A 142 -22.72 -3.24 1.78
N VAL A 143 -23.37 -3.23 2.94
CA VAL A 143 -24.58 -4.01 3.20
C VAL A 143 -25.60 -3.12 3.87
N PHE A 144 -26.68 -2.81 3.16
CA PHE A 144 -27.83 -2.09 3.71
C PHE A 144 -28.78 -3.10 4.33
N GLU A 145 -29.13 -2.88 5.59
CA GLU A 145 -30.09 -3.69 6.30
C GLU A 145 -30.91 -2.83 7.26
N GLN A 146 -32.06 -3.33 7.67
CA GLN A 146 -32.81 -2.69 8.74
C GLN A 146 -32.03 -2.77 10.04
N SER A 147 -32.02 -1.67 10.79
CA SER A 147 -31.36 -1.64 12.09
C SER A 147 -32.27 -0.97 13.11
N ARG A 148 -31.98 -1.19 14.40
CA ARG A 148 -32.72 -0.53 15.49
C ARG A 148 -32.63 1.00 15.45
N LYS A 149 -31.66 1.57 14.71
CA LYS A 149 -31.41 3.02 14.65
C LYS A 149 -31.80 3.65 13.32
N LEU A 150 -32.08 2.85 12.28
CA LEU A 150 -32.32 3.32 10.92
C LEU A 150 -33.38 2.44 10.25
N PHE A 151 -34.40 3.07 9.68
CA PHE A 151 -35.45 2.41 8.91
C PHE A 151 -35.27 2.74 7.43
N ASN A 152 -34.88 1.76 6.62
CA ASN A 152 -34.63 1.93 5.19
C ASN A 152 -35.92 1.71 4.41
N LEU A 153 -36.27 2.65 3.51
CA LEU A 153 -37.48 2.59 2.69
C LEU A 153 -37.11 2.66 1.20
N ILE A 154 -37.87 1.97 0.35
CA ILE A 154 -37.77 2.02 -1.11
C ILE A 154 -39.15 2.32 -1.73
N PRO A 155 -39.21 3.09 -2.83
CA PRO A 155 -40.46 3.31 -3.55
C PRO A 155 -40.92 2.02 -4.22
N ASP A 156 -42.22 1.74 -4.21
CA ASP A 156 -42.85 0.73 -5.03
C ASP A 156 -43.44 1.32 -6.33
N SER A 157 -44.04 0.45 -7.15
CA SER A 157 -44.65 0.85 -8.42
C SER A 157 -45.84 1.81 -8.27
N ASP A 158 -46.48 1.84 -7.09
CA ASP A 158 -47.67 2.63 -6.81
C ASP A 158 -47.32 3.96 -6.10
N GLY A 159 -46.02 4.23 -5.89
CA GLY A 159 -45.52 5.46 -5.28
C GLY A 159 -45.47 5.44 -3.74
N TYR A 160 -45.70 4.29 -3.10
CA TYR A 160 -45.56 4.14 -1.65
C TYR A 160 -44.13 3.79 -1.27
N LEU A 161 -43.70 4.29 -0.10
CA LEU A 161 -42.45 3.88 0.51
C LEU A 161 -42.67 2.57 1.28
N LYS A 162 -42.11 1.46 0.78
CA LYS A 162 -42.09 0.16 1.43
C LYS A 162 -40.76 -0.05 2.15
N GLU A 163 -40.77 -0.86 3.20
CA GLU A 163 -39.55 -1.29 3.88
C GLU A 163 -38.59 -1.95 2.88
N LEU A 164 -37.30 -1.59 2.95
CA LEU A 164 -36.25 -2.24 2.16
C LEU A 164 -36.31 -3.75 2.40
N PRO A 165 -36.57 -4.56 1.38
CA PRO A 165 -36.72 -6.00 1.55
C PRO A 165 -35.35 -6.63 1.75
N ASN A 166 -35.21 -7.41 2.82
CA ASN A 166 -33.97 -8.11 3.20
C ASN A 166 -32.73 -7.19 3.16
N GLN A 167 -31.54 -7.79 3.25
CA GLN A 167 -30.30 -7.04 3.10
C GLN A 167 -30.00 -6.77 1.63
N VAL A 168 -29.49 -5.58 1.33
CA VAL A 168 -29.00 -5.22 0.00
C VAL A 168 -27.49 -5.10 0.04
N PHE A 169 -26.81 -5.89 -0.80
CA PHE A 169 -25.38 -5.75 -1.04
C PHE A 169 -25.13 -4.61 -2.02
N ARG A 170 -24.47 -3.55 -1.56
CA ARG A 170 -24.09 -2.38 -2.36
C ARG A 170 -22.62 -2.47 -2.73
N LEU A 171 -22.37 -2.47 -4.04
CA LEU A 171 -21.03 -2.42 -4.61
C LEU A 171 -20.81 -1.06 -5.25
N ASP A 172 -19.89 -0.26 -4.69
CA ASP A 172 -19.35 0.89 -5.39
C ASP A 172 -18.07 0.50 -6.15
N TYR A 173 -17.69 1.32 -7.13
CA TYR A 173 -16.58 1.01 -8.04
C TYR A 173 -15.19 1.38 -7.49
N ASN A 174 -15.09 1.94 -6.28
CA ASN A 174 -13.79 2.21 -5.67
C ASN A 174 -13.15 0.92 -5.15
N TYR A 175 -11.83 0.93 -5.10
CA TYR A 175 -10.98 -0.13 -4.59
C TYR A 175 -9.90 0.45 -3.68
N ASP A 176 -9.36 -0.38 -2.82
CA ASP A 176 -8.32 -0.02 -1.87
C ASP A 176 -6.93 -0.42 -2.36
N LEU A 177 -6.85 -1.55 -3.07
CA LEU A 177 -5.62 -2.09 -3.65
C LEU A 177 -5.90 -2.67 -5.04
N ALA A 178 -4.87 -2.69 -5.88
CA ALA A 178 -4.86 -3.45 -7.12
C ALA A 178 -3.66 -4.41 -7.12
N LEU A 179 -3.85 -5.59 -7.69
CA LEU A 179 -2.80 -6.54 -8.05
C LEU A 179 -2.82 -6.68 -9.56
N LEU A 180 -1.69 -6.38 -10.18
CA LEU A 180 -1.45 -6.62 -11.60
C LEU A 180 -0.13 -7.38 -11.73
N GLU A 181 -0.20 -8.54 -12.37
CA GLU A 181 0.90 -9.50 -12.40
C GLU A 181 1.35 -9.87 -10.97
N ASN A 182 2.49 -9.36 -10.52
CA ASN A 182 3.03 -9.57 -9.18
C ASN A 182 3.14 -8.28 -8.35
N ASP A 183 2.78 -7.13 -8.93
CA ASP A 183 2.89 -5.83 -8.28
C ASP A 183 1.56 -5.47 -7.58
N PHE A 184 1.64 -5.30 -6.25
CA PHE A 184 0.55 -4.70 -5.48
C PHE A 184 0.68 -3.18 -5.51
N LEU A 185 -0.41 -2.53 -5.87
CA LEU A 185 -0.57 -1.08 -5.95
C LEU A 185 -1.58 -0.65 -4.88
N ILE A 186 -1.13 0.18 -3.95
CA ILE A 186 -1.91 0.63 -2.79
C ILE A 186 -2.52 1.98 -3.11
N LYS A 187 -3.85 2.04 -3.17
CA LYS A 187 -4.59 3.29 -3.31
C LYS A 187 -5.03 3.84 -1.95
N ASN A 188 -5.49 2.96 -1.06
CA ASN A 188 -5.97 3.32 0.26
C ASN A 188 -5.07 2.77 1.36
N GLN A 189 -4.16 3.60 1.84
CA GLN A 189 -3.22 3.25 2.90
C GLN A 189 -3.93 2.92 4.22
N LYS A 190 -5.07 3.56 4.53
CA LYS A 190 -5.80 3.27 5.78
C LYS A 190 -6.29 1.83 5.82
N THR A 191 -6.71 1.28 4.68
CA THR A 191 -7.08 -0.14 4.59
C THR A 191 -5.89 -1.03 4.90
N LEU A 192 -4.72 -0.73 4.31
CA LEU A 192 -3.49 -1.48 4.57
C LEU A 192 -3.08 -1.41 6.06
N GLU A 193 -3.05 -0.21 6.62
CA GLU A 193 -2.60 0.04 7.99
C GLU A 193 -3.53 -0.53 9.07
N VAL A 194 -4.83 -0.27 8.93
CA VAL A 194 -5.82 -0.59 9.96
C VAL A 194 -6.41 -1.97 9.74
N THR A 195 -6.87 -2.26 8.51
CA THR A 195 -7.58 -3.52 8.25
C THR A 195 -6.61 -4.67 8.07
N MET A 196 -5.53 -4.47 7.32
CA MET A 196 -4.54 -5.52 7.04
C MET A 196 -3.37 -5.56 8.06
N GLN A 197 -3.47 -4.80 9.16
CA GLN A 197 -2.50 -4.79 10.26
C GLN A 197 -1.05 -4.59 9.83
N PHE A 198 -0.83 -3.77 8.80
CA PHE A 198 0.50 -3.55 8.20
C PHE A 198 1.55 -2.97 9.18
N HIS A 199 1.11 -2.41 10.30
CA HIS A 199 2.00 -2.01 11.40
C HIS A 199 2.94 -3.13 11.86
N GLN A 200 2.49 -4.38 11.88
CA GLN A 200 3.32 -5.53 12.27
C GLN A 200 4.46 -5.77 11.26
N VAL A 201 4.19 -5.61 9.97
CA VAL A 201 5.19 -5.72 8.89
C VAL A 201 6.22 -4.60 9.01
N ILE A 202 5.77 -3.37 9.31
CA ILE A 202 6.66 -2.22 9.53
C ILE A 202 7.57 -2.48 10.74
N GLU A 203 7.03 -2.99 11.85
CA GLU A 203 7.80 -3.30 13.05
C GLU A 203 8.86 -4.37 12.79
N ALA A 204 8.49 -5.48 12.11
CA ALA A 204 9.43 -6.53 11.74
C ALA A 204 10.59 -5.99 10.88
N GLN A 205 10.29 -5.16 9.88
CA GLN A 205 11.34 -4.57 9.06
C GLN A 205 12.18 -3.50 9.78
N ALA A 206 11.58 -2.75 10.71
CA ALA A 206 12.35 -1.85 11.56
C ALA A 206 13.39 -2.61 12.41
N THR A 207 13.06 -3.81 12.89
CA THR A 207 14.01 -4.68 13.60
C THR A 207 15.18 -5.10 12.71
N VAL A 208 14.94 -5.47 11.46
CA VAL A 208 16.01 -5.80 10.49
C VAL A 208 16.94 -4.59 10.26
N ALA A 209 16.37 -3.38 10.19
CA ALA A 209 17.17 -2.15 10.08
C ALA A 209 18.08 -1.95 11.29
N LEU A 210 17.56 -2.16 12.50
CA LEU A 210 18.34 -2.02 13.75
C LEU A 210 19.49 -3.03 13.82
N GLU A 211 19.28 -4.27 13.40
CA GLU A 211 20.34 -5.28 13.35
C GLU A 211 21.41 -4.96 12.30
N SER A 212 21.01 -4.41 11.16
CA SER A 212 21.94 -3.92 10.13
C SER A 212 22.79 -2.76 10.66
N LEU A 213 22.16 -1.83 11.39
CA LEU A 213 22.85 -0.71 12.04
C LEU A 213 23.81 -1.18 13.13
N ARG A 214 23.40 -2.15 13.95
CA ARG A 214 24.27 -2.76 14.98
C ARG A 214 25.52 -3.37 14.35
N SER A 215 25.33 -4.10 13.25
CA SER A 215 26.42 -4.75 12.53
C SER A 215 27.36 -3.76 11.84
N SER A 216 26.83 -2.61 11.39
CA SER A 216 27.63 -1.59 10.69
C SER A 216 28.71 -0.92 11.55
N SER A 217 28.58 -0.94 12.88
CA SER A 217 29.41 -0.16 13.81
C SER A 217 29.40 1.37 13.56
N LEU A 218 28.44 1.90 12.79
CA LEU A 218 28.30 3.34 12.47
C LEU A 218 27.89 4.19 13.68
N ILE A 219 27.20 3.59 14.65
CA ILE A 219 26.62 4.28 15.81
C ILE A 219 27.34 3.82 17.09
N ASP A 220 27.58 4.76 18.00
CA ASP A 220 28.19 4.48 19.29
C ASP A 220 27.27 3.69 20.23
N ASP A 221 26.05 4.18 20.45
CA ASP A 221 25.02 3.53 21.27
C ASP A 221 23.66 3.52 20.54
N LEU A 222 23.15 2.32 20.27
CA LEU A 222 21.88 2.10 19.56
C LEU A 222 20.66 2.18 20.50
N SER A 223 20.85 2.15 21.82
CA SER A 223 19.76 2.00 22.81
C SER A 223 18.71 3.12 22.70
N HIS A 224 19.14 4.34 22.36
CA HIS A 224 18.26 5.48 22.16
C HIS A 224 17.43 5.36 20.88
N LEU A 225 18.00 4.77 19.83
CA LEU A 225 17.31 4.53 18.56
C LEU A 225 16.29 3.38 18.69
N GLU A 226 16.65 2.32 19.42
CA GLU A 226 15.74 1.20 19.74
C GLU A 226 14.51 1.65 20.52
N LYS A 227 14.66 2.60 21.44
CA LYS A 227 13.52 3.20 22.16
C LYS A 227 12.60 3.95 21.21
N SER A 228 13.15 4.78 20.32
CA SER A 228 12.37 5.52 19.32
C SER A 228 11.71 4.60 18.29
N ALA A 229 12.32 3.46 17.98
CA ALA A 229 11.79 2.47 17.03
C ALA A 229 10.44 1.86 17.45
N LYS A 230 10.01 2.05 18.70
CA LYS A 230 8.67 1.67 19.18
C LYS A 230 7.56 2.63 18.72
N GLU A 231 7.91 3.84 18.30
CA GLU A 231 6.96 4.80 17.74
C GLU A 231 6.74 4.47 16.26
N ILE A 232 5.50 4.15 15.85
CA ILE A 232 5.16 3.73 14.47
C ILE A 232 5.73 4.68 13.41
N SER A 233 5.67 5.99 13.64
CA SER A 233 6.17 7.01 12.70
C SER A 233 7.69 6.91 12.50
N PHE A 234 8.42 6.44 13.51
CA PHE A 234 9.85 6.19 13.45
C PHE A 234 10.16 4.81 12.88
N SER A 235 9.39 3.77 13.27
CA SER A 235 9.51 2.41 12.73
C SER A 235 9.39 2.41 11.20
N ARG A 236 8.48 3.21 10.63
CA ARG A 236 8.37 3.36 9.16
C ARG A 236 9.65 3.85 8.52
N LYS A 237 10.31 4.84 9.13
CA LYS A 237 11.55 5.39 8.57
C LYS A 237 12.70 4.38 8.68
N LEU A 238 12.76 3.61 9.77
CA LEU A 238 13.70 2.49 9.92
C LEU A 238 13.43 1.40 8.88
N ALA A 239 12.17 1.02 8.70
CA ALA A 239 11.79 0.02 7.71
C ALA A 239 12.16 0.47 6.29
N LYS A 240 12.01 1.76 5.94
CA LYS A 240 12.48 2.32 4.67
C LYS A 240 13.99 2.14 4.46
N ILE A 241 14.81 2.51 5.44
CA ILE A 241 16.28 2.43 5.28
C ILE A 241 16.79 0.99 5.22
N SER A 242 16.09 0.02 5.81
CA SER A 242 16.50 -1.41 5.75
C SER A 242 16.71 -1.91 4.33
N LYS A 243 15.84 -1.45 3.41
CA LYS A 243 15.77 -1.96 2.04
C LYS A 243 16.28 -0.97 1.01
N HIS A 244 16.00 0.31 1.22
CA HIS A 244 16.18 1.34 0.20
C HIS A 244 17.25 2.36 0.57
N SER A 245 17.99 2.19 1.67
CA SER A 245 19.07 3.11 1.97
C SER A 245 20.12 3.10 0.86
N PRO A 246 20.47 4.26 0.28
CA PRO A 246 21.64 4.39 -0.59
C PRO A 246 22.96 4.45 0.20
N VAL A 247 22.91 4.62 1.52
CA VAL A 247 24.09 4.80 2.39
C VAL A 247 24.40 3.53 3.20
N LEU A 248 23.43 3.05 3.98
CA LEU A 248 23.60 1.91 4.88
C LEU A 248 23.95 0.65 4.09
N GLY A 249 25.08 0.02 4.43
CA GLY A 249 25.57 -1.20 3.79
C GLY A 249 26.14 -1.01 2.37
N LYS A 250 26.17 0.24 1.87
CA LYS A 250 26.69 0.58 0.53
C LYS A 250 27.88 1.53 0.56
N ILE A 251 27.92 2.42 1.56
CA ILE A 251 29.00 3.38 1.77
C ILE A 251 29.76 3.00 3.04
N ASP A 252 31.08 3.00 2.94
CA ASP A 252 31.95 2.65 4.07
C ASP A 252 31.82 3.66 5.21
N VAL A 253 31.81 3.16 6.45
CA VAL A 253 31.64 4.00 7.66
C VAL A 253 32.64 5.17 7.73
N PRO A 254 33.95 5.00 7.48
CA PRO A 254 34.88 6.12 7.50
C PRO A 254 34.53 7.24 6.50
N VAL A 255 33.98 6.88 5.34
CA VAL A 255 33.53 7.85 4.32
C VAL A 255 32.32 8.63 4.83
N ILE A 256 31.36 7.94 5.47
CA ILE A 256 30.19 8.58 6.08
C ILE A 256 30.62 9.56 7.18
N ILE A 257 31.51 9.13 8.08
CA ILE A 257 32.01 9.99 9.17
C ILE A 257 32.74 11.21 8.61
N HIS A 258 33.63 11.02 7.63
CA HIS A 258 34.32 12.12 6.97
C HIS A 258 33.33 13.11 6.33
N TYR A 259 32.33 12.60 5.61
CA TYR A 259 31.29 13.41 5.00
C TYR A 259 30.53 14.25 6.04
N VAL A 260 30.03 13.62 7.11
CA VAL A 260 29.29 14.31 8.18
C VAL A 260 30.13 15.41 8.83
N SER A 261 31.40 15.15 9.12
CA SER A 261 32.31 16.12 9.76
C SER A 261 32.59 17.35 8.90
N HIS A 262 32.63 17.22 7.58
CA HIS A 262 32.97 18.31 6.65
C HIS A 262 31.75 18.96 5.99
N HIS A 263 30.57 18.36 6.14
CA HIS A 263 29.35 18.87 5.55
C HIS A 263 28.85 20.10 6.32
N THR A 264 28.51 21.16 5.58
CA THR A 264 28.15 22.49 6.10
C THR A 264 27.02 22.46 7.13
N TYR A 265 25.97 21.68 6.86
CA TYR A 265 24.84 21.52 7.78
C TYR A 265 24.98 20.34 8.75
N LEU A 266 25.30 19.12 8.26
CA LEU A 266 25.29 17.92 9.09
C LEU A 266 26.25 17.96 10.28
N SER A 267 27.41 18.60 10.13
CA SER A 267 28.36 18.81 11.24
C SER A 267 27.76 19.61 12.41
N THR A 268 26.68 20.37 12.18
CA THR A 268 25.99 21.16 13.21
C THR A 268 24.90 20.39 13.95
N VAL A 269 24.41 19.28 13.38
CA VAL A 269 23.27 18.51 13.90
C VAL A 269 23.60 17.07 14.28
N LEU A 270 24.69 16.52 13.74
CA LEU A 270 25.20 15.18 14.05
C LEU A 270 26.56 15.30 14.72
N ILE A 271 26.72 14.53 15.81
CA ILE A 271 27.94 14.53 16.61
C ILE A 271 28.75 13.28 16.25
N VAL A 272 30.03 13.47 15.96
CA VAL A 272 31.00 12.40 15.79
C VAL A 272 31.65 12.11 17.15
N SER A 273 31.91 10.84 17.45
CA SER A 273 32.60 10.41 18.68
C SER A 273 34.01 11.00 18.78
N GLU A 274 34.54 11.09 20.00
CA GLU A 274 35.87 11.66 20.26
C GLU A 274 37.00 10.95 19.47
N ASP A 275 36.85 9.64 19.25
CA ASP A 275 37.80 8.84 18.46
C ASP A 275 37.62 8.98 16.94
N GLY A 276 36.62 9.73 16.49
CA GLY A 276 36.36 9.99 15.07
C GLY A 276 35.82 8.80 14.28
N ARG A 277 35.27 7.76 14.94
CA ARG A 277 34.88 6.50 14.26
C ARG A 277 33.39 6.26 14.16
N LYS A 278 32.58 6.93 14.98
CA LYS A 278 31.14 6.66 15.10
C LYS A 278 30.31 7.92 15.23
N LEU A 279 29.01 7.79 15.00
CA LEU A 279 28.02 8.84 15.25
C LEU A 279 27.35 8.65 16.62
N ILE A 280 27.14 9.76 17.32
CA ILE A 280 26.40 9.83 18.59
C ILE A 280 24.98 10.33 18.30
N ILE A 281 23.97 9.46 18.47
CA ILE A 281 22.57 9.75 18.12
C ILE A 281 21.60 9.66 19.32
N LYS A 282 21.91 10.38 20.40
CA LYS A 282 21.18 10.30 21.67
C LYS A 282 19.82 11.02 21.66
N THR A 283 19.72 12.14 20.94
CA THR A 283 18.52 12.99 20.94
C THR A 283 17.58 12.65 19.78
N LYS A 284 16.27 12.89 19.94
CA LYS A 284 15.30 12.70 18.85
C LYS A 284 15.69 13.47 17.57
N GLU A 285 16.25 14.66 17.71
CA GLU A 285 16.67 15.47 16.57
C GLU A 285 17.88 14.85 15.85
N SER A 286 18.90 14.41 16.59
CA SER A 286 20.05 13.70 15.99
C SER A 286 19.62 12.40 15.28
N GLN A 287 18.67 11.65 15.85
CA GLN A 287 18.12 10.44 15.24
C GLN A 287 17.35 10.75 13.95
N LYS A 288 16.54 11.81 13.95
CA LYS A 288 15.83 12.28 12.76
C LYS A 288 16.82 12.63 11.64
N HIS A 289 17.86 13.40 11.93
CA HIS A 289 18.86 13.78 10.92
C HIS A 289 19.70 12.59 10.46
N PHE A 290 20.00 11.64 11.35
CA PHE A 290 20.70 10.41 11.02
C PHE A 290 19.90 9.55 10.03
N ILE A 291 18.60 9.37 10.26
CA ILE A 291 17.73 8.63 9.35
C ILE A 291 17.62 9.33 7.98
N LYS A 292 17.59 10.66 7.95
CA LYS A 292 17.64 11.45 6.71
C LYS A 292 18.94 11.28 5.95
N LEU A 293 20.08 11.25 6.66
CA LEU A 293 21.38 10.95 6.08
C LEU A 293 21.36 9.57 5.43
N LEU A 294 20.87 8.55 6.14
CA LEU A 294 20.77 7.20 5.58
C LEU A 294 19.77 7.09 4.43
N SER A 295 18.77 7.97 4.38
CA SER A 295 17.82 8.04 3.27
C SER A 295 18.36 8.87 2.11
N ASP A 296 19.48 9.58 2.26
CA ASP A 296 20.08 10.56 1.32
C ASP A 296 19.21 11.81 1.08
N ASP A 297 18.51 12.29 2.12
CA ASP A 297 17.51 13.36 1.98
C ASP A 297 18.14 14.77 1.90
N TYR A 298 19.46 14.90 2.05
CA TYR A 298 20.17 16.18 1.90
C TYR A 298 20.72 16.32 0.49
N LEU A 299 20.08 17.18 -0.31
CA LEU A 299 20.45 17.40 -1.70
C LEU A 299 21.03 18.79 -1.86
N GLU A 300 22.15 18.91 -2.57
CA GLU A 300 22.72 20.21 -2.92
C GLU A 300 22.53 20.48 -4.41
N SER A 301 21.98 21.65 -4.74
CA SER A 301 21.91 22.11 -6.14
C SER A 301 23.31 22.46 -6.65
N PRO A 302 23.79 21.82 -7.74
CA PRO A 302 25.10 22.17 -8.30
C PRO A 302 25.19 23.62 -8.78
N LEU A 303 24.05 24.19 -9.20
CA LEU A 303 23.96 25.56 -9.74
C LEU A 303 23.92 26.61 -8.64
N THR A 304 23.06 26.43 -7.64
CA THR A 304 22.82 27.46 -6.61
C THR A 304 23.61 27.24 -5.33
N LYS A 305 24.19 26.04 -5.15
CA LYS A 305 24.84 25.59 -3.90
C LYS A 305 23.91 25.64 -2.69
N ILE A 306 22.61 25.68 -2.93
CA ILE A 306 21.59 25.61 -1.88
C ILE A 306 21.43 24.15 -1.46
N LEU A 307 21.45 23.94 -0.15
CA LEU A 307 21.15 22.66 0.47
C LEU A 307 19.65 22.55 0.74
N TYR A 308 19.08 21.42 0.36
CA TYR A 308 17.67 21.10 0.53
C TYR A 308 17.51 19.88 1.45
N ASP A 309 16.43 19.91 2.23
CA ASP A 309 15.92 18.77 2.97
C ASP A 309 14.72 18.22 2.20
N SER A 310 14.95 17.12 1.46
CA SER A 310 13.97 16.53 0.57
C SER A 310 13.03 15.58 1.31
N LEU A 311 11.72 15.85 1.23
CA LEU A 311 10.68 14.94 1.74
C LEU A 311 10.35 13.84 0.73
N ALA A 312 10.38 14.18 -0.56
CA ALA A 312 10.12 13.29 -1.67
C ALA A 312 11.11 13.59 -2.79
N LYS A 313 11.68 12.53 -3.37
CA LYS A 313 12.62 12.61 -4.48
C LYS A 313 12.43 11.42 -5.39
N ASP A 314 12.52 11.69 -6.68
CA ASP A 314 12.50 10.71 -7.73
C ASP A 314 13.87 10.72 -8.41
N GLU A 315 14.49 9.55 -8.53
CA GLU A 315 15.79 9.41 -9.18
C GLU A 315 15.64 9.67 -10.69
N LEU A 316 16.40 10.63 -11.21
CA LEU A 316 16.44 10.88 -12.64
C LEU A 316 17.30 9.80 -13.32
N LYS A 317 16.67 8.99 -14.16
CA LYS A 317 17.38 8.01 -15.00
C LYS A 317 17.49 8.57 -16.41
N THR A 318 18.72 8.69 -16.90
CA THR A 318 18.97 8.93 -18.33
C THR A 318 18.85 7.57 -19.02
N ASN A 319 17.92 7.48 -19.99
CA ASN A 319 17.81 6.31 -20.87
C ASN A 319 19.05 6.17 -21.75
#